data_AF-A0A9E4MU55-F1
#
_entry.id   AF-A0A9E4MU55-F1
#
_cell.length_a   1.000
_cell.length_b   1.000
_cell.length_c   1.000
_cell.angle_alpha   90.00
_cell.angle_beta   90.00
_cell.angle_gamma   90.00
#
_symmetry.space_group_name_H-M   'P 1'
#
loop_
_entity.id
_entity.type
_entity.pdbx_description
1 polymer ?
#
loop_
_entity_poly.entity_id
_entity_poly.type
_entity_poly.pdbx_seq_one_letter_code
_entity_poly.pdbx_strand_id
1 'polypeptide(L)'
;MLGTFDRKKDNSGGFKPNWGDFFGKGAIVLAILAGTMYLTNPEREEYLNYASGRLATEAKENWCKESNVPDLLSGISGSLVDACQSLLTTQRGSIKKYIDNSTQRQNAVLFSIYTTDLIDHRYQTIGVFGNFLTFSSEDVEDIEQAKPVEPVSK
;
A
#
# COMPACT_ATOMS: atom_id res chain seq x y z
N MET A 1 41.00 38.19 -53.81
CA MET A 1 40.90 36.78 -54.21
C MET A 1 40.28 36.02 -53.05
N LEU A 2 39.02 35.59 -53.21
CA LEU A 2 38.26 34.79 -52.24
C LEU A 2 38.74 33.34 -52.34
N GLY A 3 39.29 32.79 -51.26
CA GLY A 3 39.57 31.36 -51.14
C GLY A 3 38.26 30.60 -50.92
N THR A 4 37.96 29.65 -51.80
CA THR A 4 36.85 28.71 -51.63
C THR A 4 37.24 27.66 -50.59
N PHE A 5 36.56 27.67 -49.44
CA PHE A 5 36.65 26.58 -48.46
C PHE A 5 35.76 25.42 -48.92
N ASP A 6 36.39 24.35 -49.39
CA ASP A 6 35.75 23.10 -49.74
C ASP A 6 35.38 22.33 -48.45
N ARG A 7 34.08 22.22 -48.16
CA ARG A 7 33.58 21.53 -46.96
C ARG A 7 33.40 20.05 -47.26
N LYS A 8 34.38 19.23 -46.88
CA LYS A 8 34.32 17.76 -46.88
C LYS A 8 33.12 17.29 -46.05
N LYS A 9 32.13 16.65 -46.70
CA LYS A 9 30.99 15.98 -46.05
C LYS A 9 31.49 14.86 -45.15
N ASP A 10 31.21 14.94 -43.86
CA ASP A 10 31.39 13.83 -42.94
C ASP A 10 30.26 12.81 -43.18
N ASN A 11 30.64 11.57 -43.49
CA ASN A 11 29.72 10.44 -43.44
C ASN A 11 29.59 10.02 -41.98
N SER A 12 28.88 10.81 -41.18
CA SER A 12 28.41 10.38 -39.87
C SER A 12 27.26 9.40 -40.11
N GLY A 13 27.60 8.11 -40.09
CA GLY A 13 26.64 7.00 -40.06
C GLY A 13 25.80 7.09 -38.78
N GLY A 14 24.79 7.96 -38.81
CA GLY A 14 23.90 8.19 -37.70
C GLY A 14 23.10 6.94 -37.40
N PHE A 15 23.13 6.51 -36.13
CA PHE A 15 22.18 5.56 -35.59
C PHE A 15 20.77 6.08 -35.93
N LYS A 16 20.06 5.35 -36.79
CA LYS A 16 18.65 5.62 -37.14
C LYS A 16 17.78 4.70 -36.29
N PRO A 17 17.40 5.07 -35.05
CA PRO A 17 16.51 4.25 -34.26
C PRO A 17 15.19 4.07 -35.00
N ASN A 18 14.75 2.83 -35.15
CA ASN A 18 13.44 2.53 -35.69
C ASN A 18 12.39 2.72 -34.59
N TRP A 19 11.97 3.97 -34.39
CA TRP A 19 11.02 4.36 -33.34
C TRP A 19 9.73 3.55 -33.38
N GLY A 20 9.25 3.15 -34.56
CA GLY A 20 8.05 2.31 -34.70
C GLY A 20 8.20 0.92 -34.08
N ASP A 21 9.38 0.29 -34.19
CA ASP A 21 9.65 -1.01 -33.57
C ASP A 21 9.82 -0.90 -32.04
N PHE A 22 10.42 0.21 -31.57
CA PHE A 22 10.57 0.48 -30.14
C PHE A 22 9.24 0.77 -29.45
N PHE A 23 8.39 1.63 -30.04
CA PHE A 23 7.04 1.88 -29.54
C PHE A 23 6.12 0.66 -29.69
N GLY A 24 6.26 -0.13 -30.76
CA GLY A 24 5.50 -1.37 -30.95
C GLY A 24 5.79 -2.42 -29.87
N LYS A 25 7.07 -2.69 -29.60
CA LYS A 25 7.49 -3.64 -28.53
C LYS A 25 7.16 -3.11 -27.14
N GLY A 26 7.37 -1.82 -26.90
CA GLY A 26 7.03 -1.17 -25.63
C GLY A 26 5.53 -1.23 -25.34
N ALA A 27 4.68 -0.99 -26.34
CA ALA A 27 3.23 -1.04 -26.20
C ALA A 27 2.73 -2.45 -25.83
N ILE A 28 3.33 -3.50 -26.40
CA ILE A 28 2.99 -4.89 -26.06
C ILE A 28 3.29 -5.18 -24.59
N VAL A 29 4.48 -4.80 -24.12
CA VAL A 29 4.87 -5.01 -22.70
C VAL A 29 3.95 -4.23 -21.76
N LEU A 30 3.65 -2.98 -22.07
CA LEU A 30 2.73 -2.16 -21.27
C LEU A 30 1.31 -2.71 -21.25
N ALA A 31 0.80 -3.22 -22.37
CA ALA A 31 -0.51 -3.85 -22.44
C ALA A 31 -0.58 -5.11 -21.58
N ILE A 32 0.48 -5.95 -21.60
CA ILE A 32 0.57 -7.12 -20.72
C ILE A 32 0.56 -6.69 -19.25
N LEU A 33 1.39 -5.70 -18.88
CA LEU A 33 1.48 -5.20 -17.50
C LEU A 33 0.13 -4.62 -17.03
N ALA A 34 -0.51 -3.80 -17.85
CA ALA A 34 -1.81 -3.22 -17.51
C ALA A 34 -2.90 -4.30 -17.39
N GLY A 35 -2.86 -5.31 -18.27
CA GLY A 35 -3.76 -6.46 -18.21
C GLY A 35 -3.57 -7.29 -16.94
N THR A 36 -2.32 -7.57 -16.54
CA THR A 36 -2.06 -8.32 -15.30
C THR A 36 -2.47 -7.53 -14.07
N MET A 37 -2.15 -6.23 -14.00
CA MET A 37 -2.61 -5.34 -12.93
C MET A 37 -4.13 -5.32 -12.85
N TYR A 38 -4.84 -5.16 -13.96
CA TYR A 38 -6.31 -5.16 -13.99
C TYR A 38 -6.88 -6.48 -13.46
N LEU A 39 -6.36 -7.62 -13.92
CA LEU A 39 -6.86 -8.95 -13.55
C LEU A 39 -6.52 -9.35 -12.11
N THR A 40 -5.41 -8.84 -11.58
CA THR A 40 -4.94 -9.16 -10.21
C THR A 40 -5.27 -8.05 -9.21
N ASN A 41 -5.91 -6.96 -9.63
CA ASN A 41 -6.33 -5.89 -8.73
C ASN A 41 -7.37 -6.45 -7.75
N PRO A 42 -7.05 -6.53 -6.45
CA PRO A 42 -7.86 -7.29 -5.52
C PRO A 42 -9.25 -6.66 -5.34
N GLU A 43 -10.25 -7.51 -5.20
CA GLU A 43 -11.62 -7.09 -5.01
C GLU A 43 -11.87 -6.54 -3.61
N ARG A 44 -13.00 -5.84 -3.43
CA ARG A 44 -13.38 -5.25 -2.14
C ARG A 44 -13.51 -6.31 -1.05
N GLU A 45 -14.05 -7.47 -1.36
CA GLU A 45 -14.23 -8.56 -0.39
C GLU A 45 -12.90 -9.10 0.14
N GLU A 46 -11.87 -9.19 -0.71
CA GLU A 46 -10.51 -9.56 -0.30
C GLU A 46 -9.91 -8.51 0.64
N TYR A 47 -10.14 -7.22 0.35
CA TYR A 47 -9.73 -6.13 1.23
C TYR A 47 -10.39 -6.25 2.61
N LEU A 48 -11.70 -6.49 2.65
CA LEU A 48 -12.44 -6.63 3.91
C LEU A 48 -11.93 -7.80 4.75
N ASN A 49 -11.56 -8.92 4.13
CA ASN A 49 -10.95 -10.07 4.81
C ASN A 49 -9.55 -9.72 5.34
N TYR A 50 -8.72 -9.05 4.53
CA TYR A 50 -7.40 -8.58 4.94
C TYR A 50 -7.49 -7.59 6.11
N ALA A 51 -8.29 -6.55 5.99
CA ALA A 51 -8.40 -5.46 6.96
C ALA A 51 -8.99 -5.95 8.29
N SER A 52 -10.06 -6.76 8.25
CA SER A 52 -10.63 -7.36 9.47
C SER A 52 -9.67 -8.36 10.13
N GLY A 53 -8.91 -9.09 9.32
CA GLY A 53 -7.83 -9.96 9.79
C GLY A 53 -6.78 -9.18 10.56
N ARG A 54 -6.24 -8.12 9.93
CA ARG A 54 -5.19 -7.25 10.47
C ARG A 54 -5.65 -6.55 11.75
N LEU A 55 -6.82 -5.92 11.74
CA LEU A 55 -7.36 -5.21 12.90
C LEU A 55 -7.59 -6.16 14.09
N ALA A 56 -8.12 -7.36 13.84
CA ALA A 56 -8.28 -8.35 14.91
C ALA A 56 -6.93 -8.80 15.48
N THR A 57 -5.89 -8.92 14.66
CA THR A 57 -4.54 -9.27 15.12
C THR A 57 -3.93 -8.15 15.95
N GLU A 58 -3.99 -6.90 15.49
CA GLU A 58 -3.48 -5.74 16.23
C GLU A 58 -4.22 -5.55 17.56
N ALA A 59 -5.55 -5.72 17.57
CA ALA A 59 -6.33 -5.67 18.80
C ALA A 59 -5.95 -6.78 19.79
N LYS A 60 -5.68 -8.01 19.32
CA LYS A 60 -5.15 -9.09 20.18
C LYS A 60 -3.80 -8.72 20.76
N GLU A 61 -2.90 -8.25 19.91
CA GLU A 61 -1.54 -7.89 20.31
C GLU A 61 -1.53 -6.70 21.26
N ASN A 62 -2.44 -5.74 21.14
CA ASN A 62 -2.44 -4.55 22.00
C ASN A 62 -3.28 -4.72 23.26
N TRP A 63 -4.44 -5.37 23.17
CA TRP A 63 -5.44 -5.37 24.25
C TRP A 63 -5.56 -6.72 24.96
N CYS A 64 -5.42 -7.85 24.26
CA CYS A 64 -5.54 -9.18 24.86
C CYS A 64 -4.21 -9.64 25.50
N LYS A 65 -3.69 -8.88 26.46
CA LYS A 65 -2.46 -9.14 27.19
C LYS A 65 -2.74 -9.21 28.69
N GLU A 66 -1.98 -10.03 29.41
CA GLU A 66 -2.07 -10.10 30.87
C GLU A 66 -1.81 -8.74 31.54
N SER A 67 -0.93 -7.91 30.96
CA SER A 67 -0.65 -6.56 31.45
C SER A 67 -1.88 -5.63 31.46
N ASN A 68 -2.92 -5.95 30.69
CA ASN A 68 -4.17 -5.20 30.63
C ASN A 68 -5.25 -5.82 31.54
N VAL A 69 -4.96 -6.94 32.22
CA VAL A 69 -5.88 -7.58 33.16
C VAL A 69 -5.74 -6.90 34.53
N PRO A 70 -6.83 -6.46 35.16
CA PRO A 70 -6.77 -5.88 36.51
C PRO A 70 -6.20 -6.85 37.54
N ASP A 71 -5.38 -6.34 38.47
CA ASP A 71 -4.71 -7.15 39.50
C ASP A 71 -5.66 -8.02 40.34
N LEU A 72 -6.88 -7.54 40.58
CA LEU A 72 -7.94 -8.28 41.28
C LEU A 72 -8.30 -9.60 40.59
N LEU A 73 -8.07 -9.71 39.28
CA LEU A 73 -8.39 -10.86 38.44
C LEU A 73 -7.14 -11.63 37.98
N SER A 74 -5.97 -11.33 38.56
CA SER A 74 -4.69 -11.98 38.23
C SER A 74 -4.75 -13.51 38.33
N GLY A 75 -5.53 -14.07 39.26
CA GLY A 75 -5.72 -15.52 39.40
C GLY A 75 -6.43 -16.21 38.22
N ILE A 76 -7.04 -15.45 37.31
CA ILE A 76 -7.75 -15.96 36.11
C ILE A 76 -7.28 -15.28 34.81
N SER A 77 -6.14 -14.59 34.82
CA SER A 77 -5.64 -13.78 33.70
C SER A 77 -5.58 -14.54 32.38
N GLY A 78 -5.05 -15.78 32.40
CA GLY A 78 -4.94 -16.63 31.20
C GLY A 78 -6.30 -16.89 30.54
N SER A 79 -7.33 -17.22 31.33
CA SER A 79 -8.69 -17.46 30.79
C SER A 79 -9.32 -16.19 30.21
N LEU A 80 -9.03 -15.02 30.78
CA LEU A 80 -9.50 -13.73 30.25
C LEU A 80 -8.80 -13.38 28.93
N VAL A 81 -7.49 -13.62 28.84
CA VAL A 81 -6.73 -13.43 27.61
C VAL A 81 -7.24 -14.36 26.51
N ASP A 82 -7.46 -15.65 26.81
CA ASP A 82 -8.00 -16.62 25.85
C ASP A 82 -9.41 -16.24 25.40
N ALA A 83 -10.28 -15.80 26.33
CA ALA A 83 -11.62 -15.32 25.99
C ALA A 83 -11.57 -14.08 25.09
N CYS A 84 -10.67 -13.13 25.35
CA CYS A 84 -10.45 -11.95 24.52
C CYS A 84 -10.00 -12.33 23.10
N GLN A 85 -9.00 -13.21 22.98
CA GLN A 85 -8.50 -13.69 21.68
C GLN A 85 -9.57 -14.46 20.90
N SER A 86 -10.33 -15.31 21.59
CA SER A 86 -11.43 -16.07 21.01
C SER A 86 -12.52 -15.13 20.49
N LEU A 87 -12.94 -14.15 21.30
CA LEU A 87 -13.95 -13.17 20.91
C LEU A 87 -13.56 -12.41 19.64
N LEU A 88 -12.34 -11.89 19.56
CA LEU A 88 -11.86 -11.18 18.37
C LEU A 88 -11.77 -12.07 17.13
N THR A 89 -11.59 -13.38 17.29
CA THR A 89 -11.60 -14.34 16.19
C THR A 89 -13.01 -14.65 15.72
N THR A 90 -13.91 -14.96 16.66
CA THR A 90 -15.30 -15.31 16.37
C THR A 90 -16.09 -14.13 15.82
N GLN A 91 -15.81 -12.92 16.31
CA GLN A 91 -16.47 -11.69 15.87
C GLN A 91 -15.84 -11.06 14.62
N ARG A 92 -14.94 -11.77 13.92
CA ARG A 92 -14.34 -11.25 12.67
C ARG A 92 -15.38 -10.83 11.64
N GLY A 93 -16.52 -11.50 11.55
CA GLY A 93 -17.61 -11.08 10.65
C GLY A 93 -18.20 -9.72 11.01
N SER A 94 -18.37 -9.43 12.30
CA SER A 94 -18.85 -8.13 12.79
C SER A 94 -17.81 -7.02 12.54
N ILE A 95 -16.53 -7.31 12.80
CA ILE A 95 -15.41 -6.39 12.50
C ILE A 95 -15.38 -6.07 11.01
N LYS A 96 -15.50 -7.10 10.17
CA LYS A 96 -15.54 -6.97 8.71
C LYS A 96 -16.69 -6.07 8.25
N LYS A 97 -17.90 -6.25 8.79
CA LYS A 97 -19.06 -5.41 8.46
C LYS A 97 -18.88 -3.96 8.91
N TYR A 98 -18.23 -3.75 10.06
CA TYR A 98 -17.91 -2.41 10.52
C TYR A 98 -16.93 -1.71 9.59
N ILE A 99 -15.82 -2.37 9.24
CA ILE A 99 -14.86 -1.88 8.24
C ILE A 99 -15.58 -1.60 6.92
N ASP A 100 -16.43 -2.52 6.47
CA ASP A 100 -17.17 -2.36 5.21
C ASP A 100 -18.00 -1.07 5.15
N ASN A 101 -18.66 -0.73 6.26
CA ASN A 101 -19.45 0.49 6.36
C ASN A 101 -18.59 1.75 6.48
N SER A 102 -17.35 1.63 6.94
CA SER A 102 -16.44 2.76 7.13
C SER A 102 -15.34 2.85 6.06
N THR A 103 -15.37 1.99 5.05
CA THR A 103 -14.43 2.00 3.93
C THR A 103 -15.02 2.61 2.67
N GLN A 104 -14.33 3.61 2.14
CA GLN A 104 -14.52 4.11 0.77
C GLN A 104 -13.48 3.51 -0.17
N ARG A 105 -13.93 2.96 -1.32
CA ARG A 105 -13.05 2.41 -2.36
C ARG A 105 -13.02 3.32 -3.58
N GLN A 106 -11.81 3.64 -4.03
CA GLN A 106 -11.55 4.28 -5.32
C GLN A 106 -10.84 3.27 -6.23
N ASN A 107 -11.50 2.83 -7.30
CA ASN A 107 -10.90 1.89 -8.25
C ASN A 107 -10.28 2.66 -9.43
N ALA A 108 -8.96 2.56 -9.58
CA ALA A 108 -8.18 3.22 -10.63
C ALA A 108 -7.82 2.27 -11.78
N VAL A 109 -8.58 1.18 -11.96
CA VAL A 109 -8.38 0.10 -12.95
C VAL A 109 -7.17 -0.78 -12.63
N LEU A 110 -5.98 -0.19 -12.56
CA LEU A 110 -4.72 -0.90 -12.31
C LEU A 110 -4.46 -1.18 -10.82
N PHE A 111 -5.08 -0.38 -9.95
CA PHE A 111 -5.01 -0.51 -8.50
C PHE A 111 -6.30 0.02 -7.88
N SER A 112 -6.47 -0.24 -6.59
CA SER A 112 -7.56 0.31 -5.79
C SER A 112 -6.98 1.05 -4.58
N ILE A 113 -7.57 2.18 -4.21
CA ILE A 113 -7.29 2.86 -2.94
C ILE A 113 -8.49 2.66 -2.03
N TYR A 114 -8.24 2.18 -0.83
CA TYR A 114 -9.21 2.01 0.23
C TYR A 114 -8.90 3.01 1.33
N THR A 115 -9.87 3.83 1.68
CA THR A 115 -9.80 4.72 2.83
C THR A 115 -10.77 4.19 3.87
N THR A 116 -10.26 3.82 5.04
CA THR A 116 -11.06 3.29 6.14
C THR A 116 -10.95 4.20 7.34
N ASP A 117 -12.08 4.79 7.70
CA ASP A 117 -12.18 5.68 8.85
C ASP A 117 -12.66 4.86 10.06
N LEU A 118 -11.80 4.64 11.03
CA LEU A 118 -12.16 4.11 12.35
C LEU A 118 -12.24 5.29 13.34
N ILE A 119 -12.79 5.05 14.54
CA ILE A 119 -13.18 6.10 15.49
C ILE A 119 -12.07 7.15 15.69
N ASP A 120 -10.84 6.70 15.94
CA ASP A 120 -9.69 7.57 16.23
C ASP A 120 -8.54 7.43 15.21
N HIS A 121 -8.71 6.61 14.16
CA HIS A 121 -7.64 6.33 13.19
C HIS A 121 -8.18 6.24 11.77
N ARG A 122 -7.41 6.80 10.83
CA ARG A 122 -7.67 6.69 9.40
C ARG A 122 -6.57 5.86 8.74
N TYR A 123 -7.00 4.79 8.07
CA TYR A 123 -6.14 3.91 7.31
C TYR A 123 -6.28 4.15 5.82
N GLN A 124 -5.16 4.29 5.13
CA GLN A 124 -5.11 4.22 3.67
C GLN A 124 -4.48 2.90 3.25
N THR A 125 -5.18 2.14 2.41
CA THR A 125 -4.65 0.90 1.86
C THR A 125 -4.64 0.95 0.34
N ILE A 126 -3.50 0.63 -0.27
CA ILE A 126 -3.37 0.44 -1.71
C ILE A 126 -3.47 -1.06 -2.01
N GLY A 127 -4.47 -1.43 -2.80
CA GLY A 127 -4.62 -2.75 -3.39
C GLY A 127 -3.99 -2.79 -4.78
N VAL A 128 -2.95 -3.61 -4.98
CA VAL A 128 -2.24 -3.72 -6.25
C VAL A 128 -1.62 -5.11 -6.37
N PHE A 129 -1.65 -5.71 -7.57
CA PHE A 129 -1.06 -7.04 -7.83
C PHE A 129 -1.47 -8.13 -6.82
N GLY A 130 -2.73 -8.17 -6.40
CA GLY A 130 -3.24 -9.13 -5.42
C GLY A 130 -2.73 -8.92 -3.99
N ASN A 131 -2.13 -7.77 -3.71
CA ASN A 131 -1.55 -7.44 -2.40
C ASN A 131 -2.16 -6.15 -1.85
N PHE A 132 -2.02 -5.97 -0.53
CA PHE A 132 -2.48 -4.79 0.20
C PHE A 132 -1.33 -4.14 0.96
N LEU A 133 -1.16 -2.84 0.77
CA LEU A 133 -0.20 -2.00 1.49
C LEU A 133 -0.97 -0.97 2.30
N THR A 134 -0.95 -1.07 3.63
CA THR A 134 -1.71 -0.19 4.54
C THR A 134 -0.77 0.77 5.25
N PHE A 135 -1.22 2.02 5.37
CA PHE A 135 -0.55 3.11 6.06
C PHE A 135 -1.52 3.68 7.10
N SER A 136 -1.08 3.85 8.34
CA SER A 136 -1.80 4.65 9.33
C SER A 136 -1.43 6.13 9.17
N SER A 137 -2.31 7.02 9.59
CA SER A 137 -2.01 8.45 9.61
C SER A 137 -0.89 8.80 10.59
N GLU A 138 -0.70 7.97 11.64
CA GLU A 138 0.42 8.08 12.58
C GLU A 138 1.78 7.84 11.90
N ASP A 139 1.82 6.90 10.95
CA ASP A 139 3.04 6.59 10.19
C ASP A 139 3.43 7.74 9.23
N VAL A 140 2.47 8.60 8.88
CA VAL A 140 2.67 9.72 7.94
C VAL A 140 3.16 10.98 8.66
N GLU A 141 2.75 11.20 9.91
CA GLU A 141 3.20 12.33 10.73
C GLU A 141 4.71 12.28 11.06
N ASP A 142 5.29 11.08 11.14
CA ASP A 142 6.74 10.90 11.33
C ASP A 142 7.57 11.27 10.07
N ILE A 143 6.95 11.27 8.89
CA ILE A 143 7.63 11.62 7.62
C ILE A 143 7.67 13.15 7.44
N GLU A 144 6.65 13.87 7.93
CA GLU A 144 6.61 15.34 7.89
C GLU A 144 7.56 15.99 8.91
N GLN A 145 7.94 15.26 9.97
CA GLN A 145 8.87 15.74 11.00
C GLN A 145 10.35 15.50 10.68
N ALA A 146 10.69 14.86 9.56
CA ALA A 146 12.06 14.86 9.03
C ALA A 146 12.42 16.24 8.45
N LYS A 147 12.54 17.24 9.31
CA LYS A 147 13.12 18.56 8.98
C LYS A 147 14.52 18.38 8.36
N PRO A 148 14.93 19.24 7.41
CA PRO A 148 16.24 19.16 6.79
C PRO A 148 17.35 19.19 7.85
N VAL A 149 18.26 18.23 7.81
CA VAL A 149 19.51 18.27 8.56
C VAL A 149 20.28 19.50 8.07
N GLU A 150 20.42 20.52 8.92
CA GLU A 150 21.30 21.65 8.63
C GLU A 150 22.72 21.14 8.36
N PRO A 151 23.41 21.64 7.31
CA PRO A 151 24.77 21.22 7.03
C PRO A 151 25.70 21.67 8.17
N VAL A 152 26.36 20.69 8.79
CA VAL A 152 27.47 20.91 9.73
C VAL A 152 28.56 21.70 8.98
N SER A 153 28.69 22.99 9.30
CA SER A 153 29.85 23.78 8.90
C SER A 153 31.08 23.22 9.62
N LYS A 154 32.09 22.83 8.83
CA LYS A 154 33.45 22.67 9.30
C LYS A 154 34.05 24.01 9.70
#